data_AF-A0A7C3TK46-F1
#
_entry.id   AF-A0A7C3TK46-F1
#
_cell.length_a   1.000
_cell.length_b   1.000
_cell.length_c   1.000
_cell.angle_alpha   90.00
_cell.angle_beta   90.00
_cell.angle_gamma   90.00
#
_symmetry.space_group_name_H-M   'P 1'
#
loop_
_entity.id
_entity.type
_entity.pdbx_description
1 polymer ?
#
loop_
_entity_poly.entity_id
_entity_poly.type
_entity_poly.pdbx_seq_one_letter_code
_entity_poly.pdbx_strand_id
1 'polypeptide(L)'
;MDNIINDSDKFNNQRPPEKSSNTLKWFAIILAIAIIAIAGFFVYQKYTRDQKPEPQPMPPARNEASDTVKIFEHRTAMTQNFAEYKEIKVNIVPKIKPYTIKNDFSNVQIVDSLKNVFDLNNNAKTLLSKNGFVVTPDVYNEFFQMYEHQQSDMVPNFVTVDSILHTYHLFFDYLLRKLEEQYLYAELKKLNASMLDESLAQYDQLKGTEWENAAKRNIGFFAVGGKLLNPLLEIPQVVQNEVEKEIALINKHEKIEESPVMNIGTINTGQKLDTSQGPLSLGALKEDYSQYIPRGHYDKTESLKAYFKSMMWYGRITFRFKNKDAVRSAVLITLSLMKNENKKSWDKIYEPTSFFVGKSDDITFYQVSDLIEQIYGKNPDLKTVAQDKEKFAALLESIKKLEPPQINSMPIFNADIQPDREKEILGFRFMGQRFTIDASIFQRLVYREVEDNLSGEKRMLPKNLDIPAAMGSAYALD
;
A
#
# COMPACT_ATOMS: atom_id res chain seq x y z
N MET A 1 -2.17 4.04 -81.30
CA MET A 1 -2.54 2.66 -80.92
C MET A 1 -3.86 2.75 -80.19
N ASP A 2 -4.91 2.62 -81.00
CA ASP A 2 -6.27 2.08 -80.79
C ASP A 2 -7.02 2.47 -79.50
N ASN A 3 -8.01 3.36 -79.57
CA ASN A 3 -9.42 3.19 -80.04
C ASN A 3 -10.33 2.57 -78.94
N ILE A 4 -11.59 2.91 -78.69
CA ILE A 4 -12.56 3.96 -79.08
C ILE A 4 -13.80 3.70 -78.18
N ILE A 5 -14.30 4.73 -77.49
CA ILE A 5 -15.70 5.23 -77.45
C ILE A 5 -16.86 4.30 -76.99
N ASN A 6 -17.42 4.66 -75.83
CA ASN A 6 -18.80 5.14 -75.59
C ASN A 6 -20.03 4.38 -76.11
N ASP A 7 -20.87 4.01 -75.12
CA ASP A 7 -22.27 4.43 -74.92
C ASP A 7 -23.37 3.92 -75.88
N SER A 8 -24.37 3.22 -75.32
CA SER A 8 -25.78 3.67 -75.27
C SER A 8 -26.79 2.54 -75.04
N ASP A 9 -27.83 2.92 -74.30
CA ASP A 9 -29.03 2.21 -73.85
C ASP A 9 -29.78 1.37 -74.90
N LYS A 10 -30.47 0.32 -74.40
CA LYS A 10 -31.85 -0.03 -74.84
C LYS A 10 -32.58 -0.90 -73.82
N PHE A 11 -33.56 -0.30 -73.16
CA PHE A 11 -34.64 -0.95 -72.42
C PHE A 11 -35.58 -1.71 -73.36
N ASN A 12 -35.97 -2.94 -72.99
CA ASN A 12 -37.28 -3.48 -73.37
C ASN A 12 -37.82 -4.46 -72.30
N ASN A 13 -39.11 -4.28 -71.98
CA ASN A 13 -39.90 -4.93 -70.94
C ASN A 13 -40.25 -6.40 -71.23
N GLN A 14 -40.13 -7.30 -70.23
CA GLN A 14 -41.03 -8.45 -70.03
C GLN A 14 -41.20 -8.78 -68.52
N ARG A 15 -42.41 -9.26 -68.17
CA ARG A 15 -43.09 -9.34 -66.84
C ARG A 15 -42.41 -10.19 -65.74
N PRO A 16 -42.77 -10.00 -64.45
CA PRO A 16 -42.04 -10.56 -63.29
C PRO A 16 -42.48 -11.99 -62.94
N PRO A 17 -41.59 -12.86 -62.40
CA PRO A 17 -42.02 -14.12 -61.82
C PRO A 17 -42.34 -13.99 -60.32
N GLU A 18 -43.29 -14.82 -59.90
CA GLU A 18 -43.96 -14.86 -58.61
C GLU A 18 -43.02 -14.95 -57.38
N LYS A 19 -43.39 -14.22 -56.32
CA LYS A 19 -42.80 -14.35 -54.98
C LYS A 19 -43.03 -15.78 -54.47
N SER A 20 -41.97 -16.59 -54.43
CA SER A 20 -42.03 -17.92 -53.83
C SER A 20 -42.23 -17.83 -52.30
N SER A 21 -43.18 -18.62 -51.79
CA SER A 21 -43.61 -18.68 -50.39
C SER A 21 -42.55 -19.24 -49.42
N ASN A 22 -41.34 -19.52 -49.90
CA ASN A 22 -40.22 -20.00 -49.08
C ASN A 22 -39.44 -18.86 -48.42
N THR A 23 -39.46 -17.65 -48.97
CA THR A 23 -38.76 -16.49 -48.38
C THR A 23 -39.40 -16.03 -47.05
N LEU A 24 -40.73 -16.09 -46.95
CA LEU A 24 -41.46 -15.79 -45.71
C LEU A 24 -41.19 -16.83 -44.61
N LYS A 25 -41.05 -18.11 -44.98
CA LYS A 25 -40.75 -19.21 -44.04
C LYS A 25 -39.34 -19.09 -43.47
N TRP A 26 -38.34 -18.75 -44.29
CA TRP A 26 -36.98 -18.50 -43.83
C TRP A 26 -36.90 -17.27 -42.93
N PHE A 27 -37.62 -16.20 -43.25
CA PHE A 27 -37.73 -15.03 -42.36
C PHE A 27 -38.37 -15.37 -41.01
N ALA A 28 -39.43 -16.17 -41.00
CA ALA A 28 -40.08 -16.60 -39.77
C ALA A 28 -39.16 -17.50 -38.91
N ILE A 29 -38.37 -18.38 -39.53
CA ILE A 29 -37.39 -19.23 -38.82
C ILE A 29 -36.26 -18.39 -38.23
N ILE A 30 -35.71 -17.43 -38.99
CA ILE A 30 -34.65 -16.53 -38.50
C ILE A 30 -35.18 -15.65 -37.36
N LEU A 31 -36.40 -15.15 -37.48
CA LEU A 31 -37.04 -14.36 -36.42
C LEU A 31 -37.28 -15.20 -35.16
N ALA A 32 -37.71 -16.46 -35.30
CA ALA A 32 -37.89 -17.37 -34.17
C ALA A 32 -36.55 -17.70 -33.47
N ILE A 33 -35.47 -17.92 -34.23
CA ILE A 33 -34.12 -18.14 -33.67
C ILE A 33 -33.63 -16.89 -32.95
N ALA A 34 -33.86 -15.69 -33.52
CA ALA A 34 -33.50 -14.43 -32.87
C ALA A 34 -34.27 -14.22 -31.57
N ILE A 35 -35.57 -14.54 -31.52
CA ILE A 35 -36.39 -14.45 -30.31
C ILE A 35 -35.90 -15.44 -29.24
N ILE A 36 -35.53 -16.67 -29.63
CA ILE A 36 -34.98 -17.67 -28.70
C ILE A 36 -33.61 -17.24 -28.16
N ALA A 37 -32.75 -16.66 -29.01
CA ALA A 37 -31.45 -16.15 -28.60
C ALA A 37 -31.60 -14.94 -27.64
N ILE A 38 -32.54 -14.05 -27.91
CA ILE A 38 -32.86 -12.90 -27.04
C ILE A 38 -33.45 -13.39 -25.71
N ALA A 39 -34.37 -14.36 -25.73
CA ALA A 39 -34.92 -14.96 -24.52
C ALA A 39 -33.83 -15.68 -23.70
N GLY A 40 -32.93 -16.41 -24.37
CA GLY A 40 -31.77 -17.04 -23.74
C GLY A 40 -30.82 -16.02 -23.11
N PHE A 41 -30.59 -14.88 -23.78
CA PHE A 41 -29.79 -13.78 -23.25
C PHE A 41 -30.43 -13.15 -22.01
N PHE A 42 -31.76 -12.95 -22.00
CA PHE A 42 -32.46 -12.43 -20.82
C PHE A 42 -32.52 -13.43 -19.66
N VAL A 43 -32.66 -14.72 -19.94
CA VAL A 43 -32.58 -15.78 -18.92
C VAL A 43 -31.18 -15.89 -18.35
N TYR A 44 -30.15 -15.78 -19.19
CA TYR A 44 -28.74 -15.75 -18.76
C TYR A 44 -28.41 -14.49 -17.95
N GLN A 45 -28.88 -13.31 -18.36
CA GLN A 45 -28.76 -12.08 -17.57
C GLN A 45 -29.48 -12.18 -16.23
N LYS A 46 -30.67 -12.79 -16.19
CA LYS A 46 -31.40 -12.99 -14.94
C LYS A 46 -30.69 -13.97 -14.02
N TYR A 47 -30.21 -15.10 -14.55
CA TYR A 47 -29.44 -16.09 -13.79
C TYR A 47 -28.14 -15.53 -13.22
N THR A 48 -27.41 -14.71 -13.98
CA THR A 48 -26.19 -14.03 -13.52
C THR A 48 -26.47 -12.91 -12.51
N ARG A 49 -27.61 -12.23 -12.64
CA ARG A 49 -28.07 -11.22 -11.67
C ARG A 49 -28.53 -11.84 -10.34
N ASP A 50 -29.17 -12.99 -10.37
CA ASP A 50 -29.68 -13.69 -9.18
C ASP A 50 -28.56 -14.43 -8.39
N GLN A 51 -27.39 -14.66 -9.00
CA GLN A 51 -26.19 -15.22 -8.33
C GLN A 51 -25.16 -14.18 -7.88
N LYS A 52 -25.29 -12.91 -8.28
CA LYS A 52 -24.41 -11.85 -7.78
C LYS A 52 -24.86 -11.51 -6.36
N PRO A 53 -24.04 -11.73 -5.32
CA PRO A 53 -24.38 -11.23 -3.99
C PRO A 53 -24.61 -9.72 -4.10
N GLU A 54 -25.68 -9.24 -3.47
CA GLU A 54 -25.94 -7.80 -3.36
C GLU A 54 -24.67 -7.08 -2.92
N PRO A 55 -24.29 -5.94 -3.55
CA PRO A 55 -23.23 -5.11 -3.03
C PRO A 55 -23.58 -4.81 -1.57
N GLN A 56 -22.75 -5.27 -0.64
CA GLN A 56 -22.99 -4.91 0.75
C GLN A 56 -22.96 -3.38 0.83
N PRO A 57 -23.97 -2.74 1.43
CA PRO A 57 -23.91 -1.31 1.65
C PRO A 57 -22.61 -1.01 2.39
N MET A 58 -21.88 0.02 1.93
CA MET A 58 -20.71 0.52 2.64
C MET A 58 -21.06 0.60 4.14
N PRO A 59 -20.20 0.09 5.03
CA PRO A 59 -20.39 0.31 6.45
C PRO A 59 -20.56 1.83 6.64
N PRO A 60 -21.57 2.28 7.40
CA PRO A 60 -21.72 3.70 7.66
C PRO A 60 -20.39 4.24 8.21
N ALA A 61 -20.02 5.46 7.81
CA ALA A 61 -18.93 6.18 8.44
C ALA A 61 -19.12 6.07 9.96
N ARG A 62 -18.16 5.40 10.62
CA ARG A 62 -18.24 5.06 12.03
C ARG A 62 -18.16 6.37 12.82
N ASN A 63 -19.32 6.95 13.11
CA ASN A 63 -19.44 7.96 14.15
C ASN A 63 -18.97 7.31 15.45
N GLU A 64 -18.12 8.04 16.16
CA GLU A 64 -17.51 7.63 17.42
C GLU A 64 -18.56 7.17 18.45
N ALA A 65 -18.07 6.35 19.39
CA ALA A 65 -18.77 5.70 20.51
C ALA A 65 -19.47 4.36 20.18
N SER A 66 -18.69 3.36 19.79
CA SER A 66 -18.97 1.98 20.18
C SER A 66 -18.32 1.75 21.55
N ASP A 67 -19.07 1.19 22.50
CA ASP A 67 -18.58 0.72 23.82
C ASP A 67 -17.57 -0.43 23.63
N THR A 68 -16.41 -0.12 23.07
CA THR A 68 -15.26 -0.99 23.02
C THR A 68 -14.66 -1.05 24.41
N VAL A 69 -14.28 -2.27 24.79
CA VAL A 69 -13.44 -2.58 25.93
C VAL A 69 -12.34 -1.52 26.05
N LYS A 70 -12.39 -0.69 27.11
CA LYS A 70 -11.34 0.27 27.47
C LYS A 70 -10.06 -0.49 27.84
N ILE A 71 -9.31 -0.95 26.86
CA ILE A 71 -7.97 -1.50 27.05
C ILE A 71 -7.11 -0.82 26.01
N PHE A 72 -6.60 0.36 26.35
CA PHE A 72 -5.33 0.95 25.91
C PHE A 72 -5.23 2.35 26.54
N GLU A 73 -5.15 2.41 27.87
CA GLU A 73 -4.54 3.58 28.53
C GLU A 73 -3.04 3.31 28.68
N HIS A 74 -2.30 3.45 27.58
CA HIS A 74 -0.95 3.98 27.76
C HIS A 74 -1.12 5.41 28.25
N ARG A 75 -0.21 5.87 29.12
CA ARG A 75 -0.13 7.28 29.50
C ARG A 75 0.14 8.07 28.22
N THR A 76 -0.92 8.41 27.51
CA THR A 76 -0.98 9.55 26.64
C THR A 76 -0.53 10.66 27.55
N ALA A 77 0.71 11.13 27.41
CA ALA A 77 0.99 12.49 27.79
C ALA A 77 -0.10 13.27 27.08
N MET A 78 -1.11 13.70 27.84
CA MET A 78 -2.21 14.48 27.32
C MET A 78 -1.59 15.77 26.82
N THR A 79 -1.13 15.77 25.58
CA THR A 79 -0.96 16.98 24.82
C THR A 79 -2.37 17.42 24.49
N GLN A 80 -3.06 17.99 25.47
CA GLN A 80 -4.42 18.49 25.29
C GLN A 80 -4.49 19.53 24.16
N ASN A 81 -3.36 20.03 23.63
CA ASN A 81 -3.33 21.04 22.57
C ASN A 81 -2.09 20.95 21.64
N PHE A 82 -1.55 19.77 21.30
CA PHE A 82 -0.49 19.72 20.28
C PHE A 82 -1.12 19.67 18.87
N ALA A 83 -0.85 20.68 18.05
CA ALA A 83 -1.29 20.81 16.66
C ALA A 83 -2.82 20.80 16.43
N GLU A 84 -3.60 21.46 17.29
CA GLU A 84 -5.03 21.70 17.03
C GLU A 84 -5.21 22.47 15.71
N TYR A 85 -5.80 21.83 14.70
CA TYR A 85 -6.13 22.49 13.44
C TYR A 85 -7.34 23.40 13.65
N LYS A 86 -7.08 24.70 13.77
CA LYS A 86 -8.13 25.72 13.79
C LYS A 86 -8.37 26.18 12.37
N GLU A 87 -9.51 25.78 11.80
CA GLU A 87 -9.91 26.26 10.48
C GLU A 87 -10.09 27.79 10.54
N ILE A 88 -9.20 28.50 9.87
CA ILE A 88 -9.32 29.94 9.69
C ILE A 88 -10.24 30.14 8.50
N LYS A 89 -11.49 30.54 8.75
CA LYS A 89 -12.44 30.87 7.68
C LYS A 89 -11.92 32.03 6.85
N VAL A 90 -11.47 31.74 5.63
CA VAL A 90 -11.02 32.74 4.68
C VAL A 90 -12.24 33.28 3.93
N ASN A 91 -12.91 34.28 4.51
CA ASN A 91 -14.00 35.00 3.85
C ASN A 91 -13.43 36.16 3.02
N ILE A 92 -12.80 35.82 1.88
CA ILE A 92 -12.30 36.82 0.94
C ILE A 92 -13.34 37.03 -0.16
N VAL A 93 -13.80 38.27 -0.33
CA VAL A 93 -14.49 38.69 -1.55
C VAL A 93 -13.41 39.17 -2.52
N PRO A 94 -13.19 38.50 -3.67
CA PRO A 94 -12.20 38.94 -4.64
C PRO A 94 -12.50 40.37 -5.08
N LYS A 95 -11.57 41.30 -4.84
CA LYS A 95 -11.71 42.69 -5.27
C LYS A 95 -11.45 42.87 -6.77
N ILE A 96 -10.83 41.87 -7.40
CA ILE A 96 -10.49 41.86 -8.82
C ILE A 96 -11.60 41.12 -9.57
N LYS A 97 -12.21 41.78 -10.55
CA LYS A 97 -13.19 41.14 -11.44
C LYS A 97 -12.48 40.10 -12.33
N PRO A 98 -13.16 39.01 -12.71
CA PRO A 98 -12.62 38.08 -13.70
C PRO A 98 -12.19 38.82 -14.97
N TYR A 99 -11.03 38.47 -15.50
CA TYR A 99 -10.49 39.03 -16.74
C TYR A 99 -9.87 37.92 -17.58
N THR A 100 -9.77 38.15 -18.89
CA THR A 100 -9.08 37.26 -19.82
C THR A 100 -7.86 37.99 -20.36
N ILE A 101 -6.73 37.32 -20.42
CA ILE A 101 -5.51 37.87 -21.02
C ILE A 101 -5.64 37.78 -22.54
N LYS A 102 -5.50 38.89 -23.24
CA LYS A 102 -5.47 38.88 -24.70
C LYS A 102 -4.19 38.21 -25.19
N ASN A 103 -4.26 37.51 -26.32
CA ASN A 103 -3.09 36.83 -26.91
C ASN A 103 -1.93 37.77 -27.27
N ASP A 104 -2.22 39.06 -27.48
CA ASP A 104 -1.23 40.10 -27.75
C ASP A 104 -0.73 40.81 -26.48
N PHE A 105 -1.22 40.39 -25.30
CA PHE A 105 -0.94 41.00 -24.00
C PHE A 105 -1.26 42.50 -23.91
N SER A 106 -2.06 43.05 -24.84
CA SER A 106 -2.39 44.48 -24.89
C SER A 106 -3.17 44.99 -23.67
N ASN A 107 -3.75 44.07 -22.89
CA ASN A 107 -4.45 44.35 -21.63
C ASN A 107 -3.66 43.91 -20.38
N VAL A 108 -2.36 43.61 -20.52
CA VAL A 108 -1.45 43.27 -19.43
C VAL A 108 -0.36 44.31 -19.36
N GLN A 109 -0.18 44.92 -18.18
CA GLN A 109 0.93 45.82 -17.91
C GLN A 109 2.08 45.04 -17.30
N ILE A 110 3.24 45.05 -17.96
CA ILE A 110 4.48 44.48 -17.44
C ILE A 110 5.30 45.61 -16.84
N VAL A 111 5.68 45.49 -15.57
CA VAL A 111 6.57 46.45 -14.90
C VAL A 111 7.94 46.42 -15.57
N ASP A 112 8.59 47.57 -15.75
CA ASP A 112 9.85 47.65 -16.50
C ASP A 112 10.95 46.73 -15.94
N SER A 113 11.01 46.54 -14.62
CA SER A 113 11.94 45.60 -13.96
C SER A 113 11.75 44.15 -14.40
N LEU A 114 10.55 43.79 -14.87
CA LEU A 114 10.21 42.43 -15.30
C LEU A 114 10.44 42.19 -16.79
N LYS A 115 10.73 43.21 -17.60
CA LYS A 115 10.80 43.06 -19.07
C LYS A 115 11.84 42.04 -19.53
N ASN A 116 12.99 41.97 -18.85
CA ASN A 116 14.06 41.01 -19.16
C ASN A 116 13.74 39.61 -18.61
N VAL A 117 13.04 39.52 -17.48
CA VAL A 117 12.56 38.26 -16.88
C VAL A 117 11.40 37.67 -17.70
N PHE A 118 10.65 38.52 -18.42
CA PHE A 118 9.54 38.16 -19.30
C PHE A 118 9.95 37.77 -20.72
N ASP A 119 11.22 37.45 -20.98
CA ASP A 119 11.66 36.90 -22.27
C ASP A 119 11.21 35.44 -22.45
N LEU A 120 9.89 35.26 -22.40
CA LEU A 120 9.20 33.99 -22.55
C LEU A 120 9.20 33.61 -24.03
N ASN A 121 9.51 32.35 -24.30
CA ASN A 121 9.31 31.77 -25.63
C ASN A 121 7.81 31.78 -26.03
N ASN A 122 7.54 31.58 -27.31
CA ASN A 122 6.17 31.67 -27.84
C ASN A 122 5.20 30.67 -27.18
N ASN A 123 5.67 29.47 -26.83
CA ASN A 123 4.84 28.47 -26.14
C ASN A 123 4.44 28.94 -24.74
N ALA A 124 5.39 29.49 -23.98
CA ALA A 124 5.14 30.03 -22.65
C ALA A 124 4.19 31.23 -22.70
N LYS A 125 4.31 32.10 -23.71
CA LYS A 125 3.35 33.19 -23.97
C LYS A 125 1.95 32.66 -24.24
N THR A 126 1.79 31.64 -25.08
CA THR A 126 0.49 31.02 -25.34
C THR A 126 -0.12 30.39 -24.08
N LEU A 127 0.68 29.71 -23.26
CA LEU A 127 0.20 29.15 -21.99
C LEU A 127 -0.21 30.25 -21.02
N LEU A 128 0.57 31.32 -20.92
CA LEU A 128 0.27 32.45 -20.04
C LEU A 128 -1.03 33.17 -20.47
N SER A 129 -1.24 33.41 -21.77
CA SER A 129 -2.48 34.05 -22.25
C SER A 129 -3.71 33.17 -22.01
N LYS A 130 -3.56 31.84 -22.14
CA LYS A 130 -4.63 30.87 -21.92
C LYS A 130 -4.96 30.67 -20.43
N ASN A 131 -3.94 30.51 -19.59
CA ASN A 131 -4.10 30.02 -18.22
C ASN A 131 -3.97 31.12 -17.16
N GLY A 132 -3.44 32.30 -17.50
CA GLY A 132 -3.12 33.35 -16.53
C GLY A 132 -1.81 33.10 -15.76
N PHE A 133 -1.18 31.94 -15.94
CA PHE A 133 0.13 31.60 -15.41
C PHE A 133 0.89 30.68 -16.37
N VAL A 134 2.21 30.59 -16.18
CA VAL A 134 3.06 29.63 -16.89
C VAL A 134 4.15 29.14 -15.94
N VAL A 135 4.54 27.87 -16.08
CA VAL A 135 5.69 27.30 -15.36
C VAL A 135 6.86 27.20 -16.33
N THR A 136 7.99 27.80 -15.96
CA THR A 136 9.22 27.77 -16.73
C THR A 136 10.33 27.09 -15.92
N PRO A 137 11.24 26.35 -16.57
CA PRO A 137 12.42 25.83 -15.88
C PRO A 137 13.28 26.98 -15.36
N ASP A 138 13.95 26.75 -14.24
CA ASP A 138 14.89 27.67 -13.62
C ASP A 138 16.09 26.90 -13.07
N VAL A 139 17.16 27.60 -12.67
CA VAL A 139 18.43 27.04 -12.20
C VAL A 139 18.54 26.94 -10.67
N TYR A 140 17.56 27.47 -9.94
CA TYR A 140 17.56 27.45 -8.48
C TYR A 140 17.23 26.06 -7.95
N ASN A 141 18.04 25.61 -6.99
CA ASN A 141 17.80 24.33 -6.30
C ASN A 141 16.91 24.50 -5.06
N GLU A 142 16.77 25.73 -4.56
CA GLU A 142 16.13 26.05 -3.30
C GLU A 142 15.28 27.33 -3.44
N PHE A 143 14.14 27.37 -2.76
CA PHE A 143 13.21 28.51 -2.80
C PHE A 143 13.87 29.84 -2.44
N PHE A 144 14.73 29.84 -1.41
CA PHE A 144 15.36 31.06 -0.90
C PHE A 144 16.29 31.72 -1.93
N GLN A 145 16.95 30.94 -2.78
CA GLN A 145 17.85 31.47 -3.81
C GLN A 145 17.06 32.32 -4.82
N MET A 146 15.90 31.81 -5.23
CA MET A 146 14.99 32.54 -6.09
C MET A 146 14.49 33.82 -5.40
N TYR A 147 14.13 33.74 -4.11
CA TYR A 147 13.61 34.88 -3.37
C TYR A 147 14.63 36.01 -3.19
N GLU A 148 15.88 35.67 -2.87
CA GLU A 148 16.99 36.63 -2.74
C GLU A 148 17.33 37.31 -4.08
N HIS A 149 17.33 36.53 -5.16
CA HIS A 149 17.58 37.06 -6.50
C HIS A 149 16.45 38.00 -6.94
N GLN A 150 15.18 37.57 -6.81
CA GLN A 150 14.02 38.38 -7.15
C GLN A 150 13.94 39.67 -6.34
N GLN A 151 14.32 39.64 -5.06
CA GLN A 151 14.43 40.84 -4.24
C GLN A 151 15.44 41.85 -4.82
N SER A 152 16.60 41.36 -5.27
CA SER A 152 17.66 42.20 -5.85
C SER A 152 17.20 42.87 -7.15
N ASP A 153 16.42 42.16 -7.96
CA ASP A 153 15.91 42.62 -9.26
C ASP A 153 14.56 43.37 -9.17
N MET A 154 14.06 43.62 -7.96
CA MET A 154 12.74 44.24 -7.71
C MET A 154 11.60 43.47 -8.39
N VAL A 155 11.70 42.15 -8.40
CA VAL A 155 10.68 41.20 -8.84
C VAL A 155 9.84 40.77 -7.62
N PRO A 156 8.51 40.91 -7.65
CA PRO A 156 7.67 40.49 -6.53
C PRO A 156 7.70 38.97 -6.35
N ASN A 157 7.98 38.52 -5.13
CA ASN A 157 7.90 37.11 -4.75
C ASN A 157 6.45 36.70 -4.45
N PHE A 158 6.03 35.55 -4.98
CA PHE A 158 4.85 34.83 -4.49
C PHE A 158 5.30 33.71 -3.57
N VAL A 159 5.22 33.94 -2.25
CA VAL A 159 5.67 32.98 -1.24
C VAL A 159 4.50 32.06 -0.86
N THR A 160 4.68 30.76 -1.07
CA THR A 160 3.72 29.75 -0.66
C THR A 160 4.18 29.07 0.63
N VAL A 161 3.24 28.35 1.27
CA VAL A 161 3.54 27.48 2.42
C VAL A 161 4.60 26.42 2.09
N ASP A 162 4.79 26.08 0.82
CA ASP A 162 5.75 25.08 0.37
C ASP A 162 7.19 25.43 0.75
N SER A 163 7.55 26.72 0.75
CA SER A 163 8.88 27.17 1.17
C SER A 163 9.20 26.82 2.63
N ILE A 164 8.21 26.95 3.51
CA ILE A 164 8.32 26.60 4.93
C ILE A 164 8.27 25.09 5.10
N LEU A 165 7.35 24.40 4.42
CA LEU A 165 7.22 22.95 4.46
C LEU A 165 8.48 22.24 3.94
N HIS A 166 9.11 22.79 2.89
CA HIS A 166 10.38 22.29 2.35
C HIS A 166 11.51 22.40 3.39
N THR A 167 11.64 23.56 4.03
CA THR A 167 12.64 23.75 5.10
C THR A 167 12.41 22.76 6.26
N TYR A 168 11.15 22.58 6.66
CA TYR A 168 10.78 21.58 7.67
C TYR A 168 11.13 20.16 7.21
N HIS A 169 10.85 19.80 5.96
CA HIS A 169 11.17 18.50 5.39
C HIS A 169 12.67 18.22 5.40
N LEU A 170 13.52 19.18 5.02
CA LEU A 170 14.98 19.03 5.05
C LEU A 170 15.50 18.80 6.48
N PHE A 171 14.98 19.55 7.44
CA PHE A 171 15.35 19.38 8.85
C PHE A 171 14.90 18.01 9.39
N PHE A 172 13.66 17.61 9.08
CA PHE A 172 13.12 16.31 9.42
C PHE A 172 13.94 15.16 8.82
N ASP A 173 14.25 15.21 7.50
CA ASP A 173 15.08 14.21 6.81
C ASP A 173 16.47 14.10 7.45
N TYR A 174 17.09 15.24 7.77
CA TYR A 174 18.38 15.26 8.44
C TYR A 174 18.32 14.56 9.81
N LEU A 175 17.34 14.91 10.65
CA LEU A 175 17.16 14.32 11.97
C LEU A 175 16.89 12.82 11.89
N LEU A 176 15.95 12.41 11.04
CA LEU A 176 15.58 11.01 10.87
C LEU A 176 16.78 10.18 10.39
N ARG A 177 17.48 10.65 9.34
CA ARG A 177 18.70 9.99 8.85
C ARG A 177 19.74 9.82 9.95
N LYS A 178 19.98 10.87 10.74
CA LYS A 178 20.99 10.82 11.81
C LYS A 178 20.57 9.88 12.94
N LEU A 179 19.31 9.88 13.32
CA LEU A 179 18.75 8.95 14.29
C LEU A 179 18.95 7.49 13.83
N GLU A 180 18.55 7.19 12.59
CA GLU A 180 18.64 5.87 11.99
C GLU A 180 20.08 5.36 11.90
N GLU A 181 20.97 6.19 11.35
CA GLU A 181 22.36 5.83 11.11
C GLU A 181 23.18 5.71 12.40
N GLN A 182 22.99 6.63 13.36
CA GLN A 182 23.87 6.73 14.53
C GLN A 182 23.37 5.92 15.72
N TYR A 183 22.07 5.67 15.83
CA TYR A 183 21.47 5.04 17.00
C TYR A 183 20.68 3.78 16.65
N LEU A 184 19.71 3.86 15.73
CA LEU A 184 18.79 2.75 15.48
C LEU A 184 19.46 1.58 14.78
N TYR A 185 20.44 1.82 13.89
CA TYR A 185 21.19 0.75 13.23
C TYR A 185 21.89 -0.17 14.25
N ALA A 186 22.58 0.41 15.24
CA ALA A 186 23.28 -0.34 16.27
C ALA A 186 22.32 -1.06 17.22
N GLU A 187 21.24 -0.40 17.64
CA GLU A 187 20.24 -1.01 18.53
C GLU A 187 19.49 -2.15 17.83
N LEU A 188 19.14 -2.00 16.54
CA LEU A 188 18.51 -3.08 15.76
C LEU A 188 19.45 -4.28 15.59
N LYS A 189 20.74 -4.04 15.37
CA LYS A 189 21.74 -5.12 15.32
C LYS A 189 21.80 -5.89 16.64
N LYS A 190 21.75 -5.20 17.78
CA LYS A 190 21.71 -5.80 19.11
C LYS A 190 20.42 -6.60 19.32
N LEU A 191 19.26 -6.02 18.98
CA LEU A 191 17.96 -6.68 19.10
C LEU A 191 17.91 -7.95 18.25
N ASN A 192 18.39 -7.90 17.01
CA ASN A 192 18.41 -9.06 16.11
C ASN A 192 19.24 -10.21 16.67
N ALA A 193 20.42 -9.92 17.23
CA ALA A 193 21.27 -10.94 17.86
C ALA A 193 20.54 -11.61 19.03
N SER A 194 19.98 -10.81 19.94
CA SER A 194 19.25 -11.33 21.10
C SER A 194 18.01 -12.14 20.70
N MET A 195 17.21 -11.65 19.75
CA MET A 195 16.02 -12.36 19.28
C MET A 195 16.34 -13.65 18.53
N LEU A 196 17.48 -13.70 17.82
CA LEU A 196 17.96 -14.92 17.18
C LEU A 196 18.39 -15.96 18.23
N ASP A 197 19.15 -15.56 19.25
CA ASP A 197 19.58 -16.43 20.34
C ASP A 197 18.37 -17.00 21.11
N GLU A 198 17.39 -16.14 21.41
CA GLU A 198 16.13 -16.56 22.04
C GLU A 198 15.35 -17.56 21.18
N SER A 199 15.30 -17.33 19.86
CA SER A 199 14.61 -18.23 18.93
C SER A 199 15.30 -19.59 18.84
N LEU A 200 16.63 -19.63 18.91
CA LEU A 200 17.41 -20.87 18.97
C LEU A 200 17.12 -21.64 20.27
N ALA A 201 17.15 -20.95 21.41
CA ALA A 201 16.85 -21.54 22.71
C ALA A 201 15.41 -22.08 22.82
N GLN A 202 14.45 -21.37 22.20
CA GLN A 202 13.06 -21.84 22.09
C GLN A 202 12.96 -23.08 21.20
N TYR A 203 13.63 -23.09 20.04
CA TYR A 203 13.63 -24.22 19.12
C TYR A 203 14.18 -25.49 19.79
N ASP A 204 15.30 -25.39 20.50
CA ASP A 204 15.90 -26.54 21.20
C ASP A 204 14.97 -27.16 22.24
N GLN A 205 14.18 -26.35 22.93
CA GLN A 205 13.21 -26.81 23.93
C GLN A 205 11.92 -27.38 23.31
N LEU A 206 11.57 -26.96 22.09
CA LEU A 206 10.30 -27.28 21.43
C LEU A 206 10.41 -28.34 20.33
N LYS A 207 11.61 -28.90 20.10
CA LYS A 207 11.83 -30.02 19.17
C LYS A 207 10.86 -31.18 19.46
N GLY A 208 10.25 -31.71 18.41
CA GLY A 208 9.25 -32.79 18.48
C GLY A 208 7.87 -32.37 18.97
N THR A 209 7.65 -31.08 19.28
CA THR A 209 6.33 -30.56 19.66
C THR A 209 5.61 -29.90 18.49
N GLU A 210 4.32 -29.59 18.66
CA GLU A 210 3.53 -28.83 17.67
C GLU A 210 3.98 -27.37 17.47
N TRP A 211 4.97 -26.91 18.24
CA TRP A 211 5.57 -25.58 18.16
C TRP A 211 6.93 -25.56 17.46
N GLU A 212 7.47 -26.72 17.09
CA GLU A 212 8.80 -26.82 16.47
C GLU A 212 8.92 -25.98 15.20
N ASN A 213 7.93 -26.07 14.30
CA ASN A 213 7.93 -25.33 13.04
C ASN A 213 7.88 -23.82 13.25
N ALA A 214 7.07 -23.35 14.21
CA ALA A 214 6.99 -21.94 14.57
C ALA A 214 8.30 -21.40 15.13
N ALA A 215 8.98 -22.17 16.00
CA ALA A 215 10.29 -21.81 16.53
C ALA A 215 11.35 -21.79 15.42
N LYS A 216 11.36 -22.80 14.53
CA LYS A 216 12.24 -22.84 13.36
C LYS A 216 12.02 -21.63 12.43
N ARG A 217 10.76 -21.26 12.17
CA ARG A 217 10.40 -20.07 11.38
C ARG A 217 10.95 -18.80 11.99
N ASN A 218 10.88 -18.65 13.31
CA ASN A 218 11.42 -17.49 14.02
C ASN A 218 12.94 -17.39 13.92
N ILE A 219 13.67 -18.51 13.99
CA ILE A 219 15.12 -18.53 13.72
C ILE A 219 15.39 -17.96 12.33
N GLY A 220 14.67 -18.44 11.30
CA GLY A 220 14.80 -17.93 9.94
C GLY A 220 14.47 -16.43 9.85
N PHE A 221 13.39 -16.00 10.48
CA PHE A 221 12.92 -14.61 10.47
C PHE A 221 13.95 -13.62 11.05
N PHE A 222 14.57 -13.96 12.19
CA PHE A 222 15.61 -13.11 12.78
C PHE A 222 16.97 -13.29 12.12
N ALA A 223 17.29 -14.48 11.57
CA ALA A 223 18.50 -14.68 10.79
C ALA A 223 18.51 -13.84 9.50
N VAL A 224 17.36 -13.69 8.81
CA VAL A 224 17.22 -12.81 7.63
C VAL A 224 17.52 -11.36 8.01
N GLY A 225 16.80 -10.78 8.98
CA GLY A 225 17.04 -9.39 9.40
C GLY A 225 18.45 -9.17 9.95
N GLY A 226 18.98 -10.13 10.72
CA GLY A 226 20.35 -10.12 11.20
C GLY A 226 21.39 -10.13 10.07
N LYS A 227 21.20 -10.99 9.05
CA LYS A 227 22.10 -11.10 7.89
C LYS A 227 22.05 -9.87 6.99
N LEU A 228 20.89 -9.23 6.85
CA LEU A 228 20.73 -7.97 6.11
C LEU A 228 21.51 -6.83 6.78
N LEU A 229 21.55 -6.77 8.11
CA LEU A 229 22.34 -5.77 8.85
C LEU A 229 23.82 -6.11 8.94
N ASN A 230 24.14 -7.39 9.08
CA ASN A 230 25.50 -7.89 9.28
C ASN A 230 25.78 -9.03 8.30
N PRO A 231 26.43 -8.75 7.15
CA PRO A 231 26.80 -9.78 6.19
C PRO A 231 27.67 -10.90 6.75
N LEU A 232 28.38 -10.66 7.87
CA LEU A 232 29.22 -11.66 8.55
C LEU A 232 28.44 -12.56 9.52
N LEU A 233 27.15 -12.33 9.75
CA LEU A 233 26.34 -13.19 10.61
C LEU A 233 26.29 -14.60 10.03
N GLU A 234 26.65 -15.60 10.83
CA GLU A 234 26.53 -17.00 10.46
C GLU A 234 25.06 -17.42 10.56
N ILE A 235 24.54 -18.01 9.48
CA ILE A 235 23.14 -18.45 9.44
C ILE A 235 23.07 -19.83 10.13
N PRO A 236 22.16 -20.03 11.10
CA PRO A 236 22.00 -21.33 11.73
C PRO A 236 21.67 -22.43 10.71
N GLN A 237 22.38 -23.56 10.80
CA GLN A 237 22.30 -24.65 9.82
C GLN A 237 20.87 -25.16 9.60
N VAL A 238 20.04 -25.15 10.65
CA VAL A 238 18.64 -25.62 10.61
C VAL A 238 17.75 -24.84 9.63
N VAL A 239 18.09 -23.58 9.31
CA VAL A 239 17.33 -22.70 8.39
C VAL A 239 18.19 -22.14 7.25
N GLN A 240 19.40 -22.67 7.05
CA GLN A 240 20.38 -22.09 6.13
C GLN A 240 19.82 -21.93 4.70
N ASN A 241 19.24 -23.00 4.15
CA ASN A 241 18.71 -23.02 2.80
C ASN A 241 17.54 -22.02 2.60
N GLU A 242 16.64 -21.93 3.57
CA GLU A 242 15.50 -21.00 3.50
C GLU A 242 15.96 -19.55 3.61
N VAL A 243 16.88 -19.25 4.53
CA VAL A 243 17.42 -17.89 4.71
C VAL A 243 18.24 -17.45 3.50
N GLU A 244 19.10 -18.31 2.95
CA GLU A 244 19.89 -17.97 1.76
C GLU A 244 18.99 -17.65 0.55
N LYS A 245 17.90 -18.41 0.36
CA LYS A 245 16.91 -18.13 -0.69
C LYS A 245 16.16 -16.84 -0.44
N GLU A 246 15.78 -16.57 0.82
CA GLU A 246 15.11 -15.33 1.21
C GLU A 246 16.00 -14.10 0.92
N ILE A 247 17.27 -14.16 1.33
CA ILE A 247 18.26 -13.11 1.06
C ILE A 247 18.48 -12.92 -0.45
N ALA A 248 18.50 -13.99 -1.23
CA ALA A 248 18.61 -13.91 -2.69
C ALA A 248 17.41 -13.19 -3.32
N LEU A 249 16.18 -13.49 -2.88
CA LEU A 249 14.97 -12.80 -3.34
C LEU A 249 14.97 -11.33 -2.94
N ILE A 250 15.33 -11.04 -1.68
CA ILE A 250 15.47 -9.67 -1.19
C ILE A 250 16.48 -8.91 -2.03
N ASN A 251 17.68 -9.44 -2.28
CA ASN A 251 18.69 -8.73 -3.08
C ASN A 251 18.34 -8.57 -4.56
N LYS A 252 17.47 -9.42 -5.11
CA LYS A 252 17.03 -9.34 -6.50
C LYS A 252 16.03 -8.21 -6.74
N HIS A 253 15.18 -7.92 -5.75
CA HIS A 253 14.23 -6.80 -5.80
C HIS A 253 13.20 -6.81 -6.95
N GLU A 254 12.86 -7.97 -7.53
CA GLU A 254 12.17 -8.00 -8.83
C GLU A 254 10.65 -8.12 -8.79
N LYS A 255 10.12 -9.02 -7.97
CA LYS A 255 8.74 -9.50 -8.14
C LYS A 255 8.13 -10.02 -6.85
N ILE A 256 6.83 -10.26 -6.92
CA ILE A 256 6.08 -10.97 -5.89
C ILE A 256 6.40 -12.46 -5.98
N GLU A 257 6.89 -13.04 -4.89
CA GLU A 257 7.21 -14.48 -4.78
C GLU A 257 6.83 -15.03 -3.41
N GLU A 258 6.76 -16.37 -3.30
CA GLU A 258 6.61 -17.02 -2.00
C GLU A 258 7.85 -16.82 -1.13
N SER A 259 7.67 -16.41 0.13
CA SER A 259 8.77 -16.28 1.08
C SER A 259 9.26 -17.66 1.55
N PRO A 260 10.53 -18.04 1.30
CA PRO A 260 11.07 -19.31 1.76
C PRO A 260 10.99 -19.47 3.28
N VAL A 261 11.31 -18.41 4.04
CA VAL A 261 11.31 -18.46 5.51
C VAL A 261 9.89 -18.51 6.06
N MET A 262 9.00 -17.65 5.56
CA MET A 262 7.65 -17.56 6.10
C MET A 262 6.76 -18.72 5.71
N ASN A 263 7.22 -19.60 4.83
CA ASN A 263 6.52 -20.83 4.45
C ASN A 263 7.20 -22.12 4.97
N ILE A 264 8.18 -22.02 5.87
CA ILE A 264 8.74 -23.19 6.57
C ILE A 264 7.62 -24.04 7.18
N GLY A 265 7.67 -25.36 6.97
CA GLY A 265 6.70 -26.32 7.53
C GLY A 265 5.29 -26.28 6.91
N THR A 266 5.07 -25.48 5.86
CA THR A 266 3.78 -25.44 5.16
C THR A 266 3.70 -26.58 4.13
N ILE A 267 2.70 -27.46 4.28
CA ILE A 267 2.58 -28.71 3.49
C ILE A 267 2.13 -28.47 2.03
N ASN A 268 1.57 -27.30 1.73
CA ASN A 268 0.99 -26.97 0.41
C ASN A 268 1.80 -25.92 -0.41
N THR A 269 3.06 -25.67 -0.08
CA THR A 269 3.92 -24.81 -0.89
C THR A 269 4.13 -25.43 -2.26
N GLY A 270 3.72 -24.72 -3.33
CA GLY A 270 3.91 -25.16 -4.71
C GLY A 270 2.69 -25.72 -5.44
N GLN A 271 1.53 -25.91 -4.79
CA GLN A 271 0.27 -26.14 -5.53
C GLN A 271 -0.19 -24.82 -6.16
N LYS A 272 0.09 -24.66 -7.45
CA LYS A 272 -0.25 -23.46 -8.22
C LYS A 272 -1.57 -23.65 -8.96
N LEU A 273 -2.56 -22.79 -8.73
CA LEU A 273 -3.70 -22.61 -9.64
C LEU A 273 -3.36 -21.55 -10.67
N ASP A 274 -3.56 -21.82 -11.96
CA ASP A 274 -3.46 -20.77 -12.97
C ASP A 274 -4.68 -19.84 -12.88
N THR A 275 -4.43 -18.54 -12.71
CA THR A 275 -5.48 -17.52 -12.73
C THR A 275 -5.12 -16.36 -13.62
N SER A 276 -6.10 -15.47 -13.84
CA SER A 276 -5.91 -14.19 -14.53
C SER A 276 -4.89 -13.25 -13.87
N GLN A 277 -4.45 -13.55 -12.63
CA GLN A 277 -3.37 -12.84 -11.92
C GLN A 277 -2.04 -13.63 -11.91
N GLY A 278 -1.96 -14.75 -12.63
CA GLY A 278 -0.81 -15.65 -12.69
C GLY A 278 -0.93 -16.90 -11.80
N PRO A 279 0.11 -17.74 -11.73
CA PRO A 279 0.12 -18.96 -10.93
C PRO A 279 -0.03 -18.70 -9.41
N LEU A 280 -0.95 -19.42 -8.76
CA LEU A 280 -1.41 -19.15 -7.39
C LEU A 280 -1.12 -20.27 -6.41
N SER A 281 -0.27 -20.01 -5.42
CA SER A 281 -0.13 -20.91 -4.28
C SER A 281 -1.17 -20.59 -3.20
N LEU A 282 -2.19 -21.43 -3.11
CA LEU A 282 -3.24 -21.33 -2.09
C LEU A 282 -2.64 -21.55 -0.69
N GLY A 283 -2.56 -20.48 0.10
CA GLY A 283 -2.16 -20.54 1.50
C GLY A 283 -0.70 -20.20 1.81
N ALA A 284 0.18 -20.13 0.81
CA ALA A 284 1.54 -19.63 1.01
C ALA A 284 1.54 -18.11 1.31
N LEU A 285 2.49 -17.63 2.11
CA LEU A 285 2.76 -16.20 2.25
C LEU A 285 3.59 -15.75 1.05
N LYS A 286 3.13 -14.73 0.32
CA LYS A 286 3.90 -14.06 -0.72
C LYS A 286 4.39 -12.71 -0.20
N GLU A 287 5.55 -12.29 -0.67
CA GLU A 287 6.12 -10.97 -0.39
C GLU A 287 6.43 -10.25 -1.71
N ASP A 288 6.28 -8.93 -1.71
CA ASP A 288 6.70 -8.08 -2.83
C ASP A 288 8.14 -7.63 -2.62
N TYR A 289 9.09 -8.34 -3.23
CA TYR A 289 10.51 -8.05 -3.06
C TYR A 289 10.95 -6.73 -3.71
N SER A 290 10.13 -6.13 -4.59
CA SER A 290 10.42 -4.81 -5.17
C SER A 290 10.44 -3.67 -4.14
N GLN A 291 9.85 -3.91 -2.96
CA GLN A 291 9.80 -2.95 -1.86
C GLN A 291 11.14 -2.81 -1.13
N TYR A 292 12.11 -3.70 -1.38
CA TYR A 292 13.40 -3.72 -0.68
C TYR A 292 14.49 -2.87 -1.36
N ILE A 293 14.15 -2.10 -2.40
CA ILE A 293 15.06 -1.15 -3.08
C ILE A 293 15.23 0.09 -2.20
N PRO A 294 16.44 0.39 -1.67
CA PRO A 294 16.70 1.64 -0.95
C PRO A 294 16.49 2.85 -1.86
N ARG A 295 15.84 3.90 -1.36
CA ARG A 295 15.54 5.14 -2.10
C ARG A 295 15.76 6.36 -1.20
N GLY A 296 15.96 7.52 -1.81
CA GLY A 296 16.13 8.77 -1.07
C GLY A 296 17.36 8.75 -0.17
N HIS A 297 17.21 9.09 1.11
CA HIS A 297 18.35 9.11 2.04
C HIS A 297 18.91 7.73 2.35
N TYR A 298 18.13 6.66 2.18
CA TYR A 298 18.59 5.29 2.45
C TYR A 298 19.65 4.79 1.48
N ASP A 299 19.80 5.40 0.31
CA ASP A 299 20.84 5.03 -0.67
C ASP A 299 22.19 5.73 -0.41
N LYS A 300 22.28 6.58 0.63
CA LYS A 300 23.47 7.40 0.90
C LYS A 300 24.65 6.62 1.49
N THR A 301 24.40 5.61 2.33
CA THR A 301 25.45 4.84 3.01
C THR A 301 25.07 3.37 3.11
N GLU A 302 26.05 2.47 3.15
CA GLU A 302 25.81 1.03 3.26
C GLU A 302 25.09 0.66 4.57
N SER A 303 25.36 1.38 5.67
CA SER A 303 24.63 1.22 6.94
C SER A 303 23.14 1.56 6.78
N LEU A 304 22.80 2.65 6.09
CA LEU A 304 21.42 3.04 5.82
C LEU A 304 20.71 2.05 4.87
N LYS A 305 21.40 1.55 3.84
CA LYS A 305 20.84 0.51 2.95
C LYS A 305 20.54 -0.77 3.70
N ALA A 306 21.47 -1.22 4.55
CA ALA A 306 21.32 -2.40 5.38
C ALA A 306 20.20 -2.23 6.41
N TYR A 307 20.16 -1.07 7.09
CA TYR A 307 19.09 -0.69 8.01
C TYR A 307 17.72 -0.75 7.34
N PHE A 308 17.60 -0.08 6.19
CA PHE A 308 16.38 -0.06 5.40
C PHE A 308 15.90 -1.47 5.06
N LYS A 309 16.76 -2.33 4.50
CA LYS A 309 16.36 -3.70 4.13
C LYS A 309 15.88 -4.51 5.33
N SER A 310 16.56 -4.41 6.48
CA SER A 310 16.14 -5.12 7.69
C SER A 310 14.83 -4.57 8.29
N MET A 311 14.66 -3.24 8.33
CA MET A 311 13.40 -2.65 8.81
C MET A 311 12.24 -2.91 7.85
N MET A 312 12.49 -2.91 6.54
CA MET A 312 11.49 -3.31 5.54
C MET A 312 11.06 -4.76 5.72
N TRP A 313 12.00 -5.67 5.97
CA TRP A 313 11.68 -7.06 6.32
C TRP A 313 10.74 -7.14 7.52
N TYR A 314 11.08 -6.46 8.63
CA TYR A 314 10.27 -6.50 9.85
C TYR A 314 8.94 -5.75 9.76
N GLY A 315 8.86 -4.72 8.92
CA GLY A 315 7.64 -3.97 8.70
C GLY A 315 6.70 -4.59 7.70
N ARG A 316 7.20 -5.39 6.74
CA ARG A 316 6.36 -5.98 5.68
C ARG A 316 5.91 -7.40 5.97
N ILE A 317 6.73 -8.19 6.65
CA ILE A 317 6.41 -9.58 6.91
C ILE A 317 5.36 -9.72 8.02
N THR A 318 4.32 -10.49 7.71
CA THR A 318 3.15 -10.68 8.58
C THR A 318 2.98 -12.14 8.96
N PHE A 319 2.88 -12.40 10.26
CA PHE A 319 2.49 -13.68 10.81
C PHE A 319 0.95 -13.78 10.82
N ARG A 320 0.38 -14.18 9.68
CA ARG A 320 -1.08 -14.22 9.46
C ARG A 320 -1.80 -15.13 10.46
N PHE A 321 -2.78 -14.59 11.17
CA PHE A 321 -3.52 -15.31 12.22
C PHE A 321 -4.46 -16.40 11.70
N LYS A 322 -4.75 -16.43 10.40
CA LYS A 322 -5.45 -17.57 9.77
C LYS A 322 -4.63 -18.87 9.79
N ASN A 323 -3.31 -18.80 10.01
CA ASN A 323 -2.45 -19.97 10.18
C ASN A 323 -2.08 -20.14 11.66
N LYS A 324 -2.52 -21.25 12.26
CA LYS A 324 -2.24 -21.56 13.68
C LYS A 324 -0.75 -21.60 14.00
N ASP A 325 0.09 -22.05 13.08
CA ASP A 325 1.54 -22.10 13.28
C ASP A 325 2.18 -20.70 13.23
N ALA A 326 1.62 -19.78 12.45
CA ALA A 326 2.04 -18.38 12.47
C ALA A 326 1.64 -17.66 13.77
N VAL A 327 0.48 -18.01 14.36
CA VAL A 327 0.11 -17.55 15.70
C VAL A 327 1.14 -18.02 16.74
N ARG A 328 1.57 -19.29 16.66
CA ARG A 328 2.64 -19.81 17.52
C ARG A 328 3.93 -19.00 17.38
N SER A 329 4.32 -18.67 16.15
CA SER A 329 5.49 -17.81 15.91
C SER A 329 5.35 -16.45 16.58
N ALA A 330 4.19 -15.79 16.45
CA ALA A 330 3.91 -14.50 17.09
C ALA A 330 3.97 -14.59 18.63
N VAL A 331 3.42 -15.66 19.21
CA VAL A 331 3.49 -15.93 20.66
C VAL A 331 4.94 -16.09 21.11
N LEU A 332 5.73 -16.91 20.40
CA LEU A 332 7.14 -17.15 20.73
C LEU A 332 7.98 -15.87 20.66
N ILE A 333 7.77 -15.04 19.62
CA ILE A 333 8.39 -13.70 19.50
C ILE A 333 8.02 -12.84 20.70
N THR A 334 6.73 -12.84 21.06
CA THR A 334 6.20 -12.03 22.16
C THR A 334 6.80 -12.47 23.50
N LEU A 335 6.91 -13.77 23.78
CA LEU A 335 7.57 -14.28 24.99
C LEU A 335 9.04 -13.84 25.08
N SER A 336 9.76 -13.84 23.95
CA SER A 336 11.13 -13.33 23.90
C SER A 336 11.21 -11.83 24.17
N LEU A 337 10.25 -11.04 23.66
CA LEU A 337 10.16 -9.60 23.89
C LEU A 337 9.70 -9.24 25.30
N MET A 338 8.91 -10.08 25.98
CA MET A 338 8.49 -9.86 27.38
C MET A 338 9.68 -9.86 28.35
N LYS A 339 10.84 -10.38 27.94
CA LYS A 339 12.10 -10.22 28.69
C LYS A 339 12.53 -8.76 28.69
N ASN A 340 12.78 -8.21 29.88
CA ASN A 340 13.01 -6.77 30.11
C ASN A 340 14.06 -6.14 29.17
N GLU A 341 15.15 -6.85 28.86
CA GLU A 341 16.20 -6.32 27.97
C GLU A 341 15.76 -6.24 26.51
N ASN A 342 15.04 -7.25 26.02
CA ASN A 342 14.52 -7.29 24.65
C ASN A 342 13.40 -6.26 24.47
N LYS A 343 12.50 -6.14 25.45
CA LYS A 343 11.45 -5.11 25.44
C LYS A 343 12.08 -3.72 25.31
N LYS A 344 13.05 -3.40 26.16
CA LYS A 344 13.74 -2.10 26.14
C LYS A 344 14.43 -1.83 24.81
N SER A 345 15.06 -2.84 24.22
CA SER A 345 15.74 -2.72 22.94
C SER A 345 14.75 -2.49 21.79
N TRP A 346 13.61 -3.20 21.82
CA TRP A 346 12.50 -3.00 20.88
C TRP A 346 11.87 -1.61 21.03
N ASP A 347 11.55 -1.16 22.26
CA ASP A 347 10.96 0.16 22.54
C ASP A 347 11.87 1.29 22.05
N LYS A 348 13.20 1.17 22.22
CA LYS A 348 14.18 2.15 21.73
C LYS A 348 14.17 2.34 20.21
N ILE A 349 13.61 1.39 19.46
CA ILE A 349 13.45 1.49 18.01
C ILE A 349 12.02 1.92 17.68
N TYR A 350 11.03 1.24 18.28
CA TYR A 350 9.63 1.47 17.98
C TYR A 350 9.13 2.85 18.44
N GLU A 351 9.48 3.32 19.64
CA GLU A 351 9.00 4.60 20.14
C GLU A 351 9.51 5.79 19.31
N PRO A 352 10.82 5.91 18.99
CA PRO A 352 11.28 7.01 18.14
C PRO A 352 10.70 6.94 16.73
N THR A 353 10.64 5.78 16.11
CA THR A 353 10.03 5.65 14.77
C THR A 353 8.56 6.05 14.80
N SER A 354 7.81 5.59 15.80
CA SER A 354 6.40 5.99 16.02
C SER A 354 6.23 7.50 16.24
N PHE A 355 7.15 8.14 16.97
CA PHE A 355 7.13 9.59 17.18
C PHE A 355 7.38 10.37 15.88
N PHE A 356 8.38 9.98 15.10
CA PHE A 356 8.76 10.71 13.87
C PHE A 356 7.80 10.47 12.71
N VAL A 357 7.34 9.23 12.53
CA VAL A 357 6.62 8.83 11.32
C VAL A 357 5.19 8.33 11.59
N GLY A 358 4.76 8.30 12.85
CA GLY A 358 3.41 7.88 13.24
C GLY A 358 3.31 6.40 13.66
N LYS A 359 2.23 6.08 14.37
CA LYS A 359 1.96 4.73 14.88
C LYS A 359 1.61 3.77 13.75
N SER A 360 2.01 2.51 13.94
CA SER A 360 1.54 1.38 13.14
C SER A 360 0.08 1.05 13.47
N ASP A 361 -0.72 0.72 12.46
CA ASP A 361 -2.06 0.13 12.61
C ASP A 361 -2.03 -1.40 12.63
N ASP A 362 -0.88 -2.03 12.37
CA ASP A 362 -0.69 -3.47 12.56
C ASP A 362 -0.80 -3.91 14.04
N ILE A 363 -1.15 -5.19 14.21
CA ILE A 363 -1.06 -5.88 15.50
C ILE A 363 0.43 -6.15 15.80
N THR A 364 0.90 -5.65 16.93
CA THR A 364 2.31 -5.72 17.34
C THR A 364 2.46 -6.49 18.65
N PHE A 365 3.65 -6.38 19.26
CA PHE A 365 3.95 -6.92 20.58
C PHE A 365 2.88 -6.58 21.61
N TYR A 366 2.45 -5.32 21.67
CA TYR A 366 1.54 -4.82 22.72
C TYR A 366 0.23 -5.61 22.79
N GLN A 367 -0.46 -5.78 21.67
CA GLN A 367 -1.74 -6.49 21.63
C GLN A 367 -1.58 -7.98 21.95
N VAL A 368 -0.51 -8.62 21.44
CA VAL A 368 -0.28 -10.05 21.67
C VAL A 368 0.17 -10.31 23.12
N SER A 369 0.99 -9.43 23.72
CA SER A 369 1.41 -9.55 25.11
C SER A 369 0.24 -9.43 26.07
N ASP A 370 -0.67 -8.48 25.82
CA ASP A 370 -1.86 -8.29 26.67
C ASP A 370 -2.76 -9.53 26.66
N LEU A 371 -2.99 -10.12 25.48
CA LEU A 371 -3.76 -11.36 25.36
C LEU A 371 -3.07 -12.55 26.03
N ILE A 372 -1.74 -12.66 25.89
CA ILE A 372 -0.96 -13.70 26.59
C ILE A 372 -1.10 -13.54 28.09
N GLU A 373 -0.91 -12.34 28.64
CA GLU A 373 -1.01 -12.11 30.08
C GLU A 373 -2.42 -12.33 30.63
N GLN A 374 -3.46 -11.96 29.87
CA GLN A 374 -4.86 -12.20 30.25
C GLN A 374 -5.19 -13.69 30.37
N ILE A 375 -4.63 -14.53 29.48
CA ILE A 375 -4.98 -15.95 29.38
C ILE A 375 -4.05 -16.83 30.24
N TYR A 376 -2.76 -16.56 30.20
CA TYR A 376 -1.73 -17.38 30.85
C TYR A 376 -1.27 -16.82 32.20
N GLY A 377 -1.59 -15.56 32.52
CA GLY A 377 -1.08 -14.84 33.68
C GLY A 377 0.18 -14.02 33.35
N LYS A 378 0.65 -13.20 34.30
CA LYS A 378 1.82 -12.34 34.11
C LYS A 378 3.10 -13.14 33.87
N ASN A 379 3.88 -12.74 32.86
CA ASN A 379 5.18 -13.33 32.51
C ASN A 379 5.17 -14.88 32.44
N PRO A 380 4.30 -15.49 31.62
CA PRO A 380 4.23 -16.94 31.55
C PRO A 380 5.50 -17.51 30.90
N ASP A 381 5.96 -18.66 31.38
CA ASP A 381 7.13 -19.32 30.80
C ASP A 381 6.76 -20.12 29.53
N LEU A 382 7.79 -20.42 28.72
CA LEU A 382 7.66 -21.14 27.46
C LEU A 382 6.95 -22.49 27.60
N LYS A 383 7.27 -23.25 28.64
CA LYS A 383 6.74 -24.59 28.85
C LYS A 383 5.26 -24.54 29.18
N THR A 384 4.86 -23.62 30.06
CA THR A 384 3.46 -23.35 30.40
C THR A 384 2.65 -23.01 29.14
N VAL A 385 3.15 -22.11 28.30
CA VAL A 385 2.46 -21.70 27.07
C VAL A 385 2.35 -22.84 26.06
N ALA A 386 3.43 -23.60 25.86
CA ALA A 386 3.49 -24.65 24.84
C ALA A 386 2.65 -25.90 25.19
N GLN A 387 2.45 -26.19 26.48
CA GLN A 387 1.75 -27.39 26.94
C GLN A 387 0.23 -27.20 27.13
N ASP A 388 -0.23 -26.00 27.44
CA ASP A 388 -1.64 -25.72 27.72
C ASP A 388 -2.44 -25.47 26.42
N LYS A 389 -3.00 -26.55 25.88
CA LYS A 389 -3.77 -26.53 24.63
C LYS A 389 -5.09 -25.79 24.74
N GLU A 390 -5.72 -25.81 25.91
CA GLU A 390 -7.00 -25.13 26.15
C GLU A 390 -6.80 -23.62 26.15
N LYS A 391 -5.78 -23.14 26.84
CA LYS A 391 -5.39 -21.72 26.79
C LYS A 391 -4.95 -21.29 25.41
N PHE A 392 -4.24 -22.14 24.67
CA PHE A 392 -3.86 -21.81 23.30
C PHE A 392 -5.09 -21.70 22.38
N ALA A 393 -6.09 -22.57 22.56
CA ALA A 393 -7.37 -22.45 21.85
C ALA A 393 -8.12 -21.16 22.23
N ALA A 394 -8.13 -20.79 23.52
CA ALA A 394 -8.70 -19.51 23.97
C ALA A 394 -7.97 -18.30 23.37
N LEU A 395 -6.64 -18.38 23.21
CA LEU A 395 -5.85 -17.35 22.55
C LEU A 395 -6.23 -17.23 21.06
N LEU A 396 -6.36 -18.36 20.36
CA LEU A 396 -6.80 -18.39 18.96
C LEU A 396 -8.19 -17.75 18.76
N GLU A 397 -9.10 -17.86 19.72
CA GLU A 397 -10.40 -17.18 19.65
C GLU A 397 -10.30 -15.69 20.02
N SER A 398 -9.36 -15.32 20.89
CA SER A 398 -9.19 -13.93 21.32
C SER A 398 -8.51 -13.08 20.25
N ILE A 399 -7.50 -13.62 19.54
CA ILE A 399 -6.81 -12.88 18.46
C ILE A 399 -7.74 -12.53 17.28
N LYS A 400 -8.81 -13.31 17.05
CA LYS A 400 -9.80 -13.03 15.99
C LYS A 400 -10.63 -11.77 16.28
N LYS A 401 -10.63 -11.30 17.53
CA LYS A 401 -11.34 -10.11 17.98
C LYS A 401 -10.47 -8.86 17.93
N LEU A 402 -9.19 -9.00 17.59
CA LEU A 402 -8.32 -7.84 17.38
C LEU A 402 -8.71 -7.14 16.08
N GLU A 403 -8.64 -5.81 16.10
CA GLU A 403 -8.91 -5.00 14.92
C GLU A 403 -7.80 -5.27 13.86
N PRO A 404 -8.17 -5.58 12.61
CA PRO A 404 -7.22 -5.73 11.52
C PRO A 404 -6.58 -4.38 11.16
N PRO A 405 -5.38 -4.38 10.54
CA PRO A 405 -4.80 -3.15 10.01
C PRO A 405 -5.73 -2.53 8.97
N GLN A 406 -5.83 -1.20 8.97
CA GLN A 406 -6.65 -0.46 8.02
C GLN A 406 -5.99 -0.43 6.64
N ILE A 407 -4.66 -0.45 6.58
CA ILE A 407 -3.88 -0.47 5.33
C ILE A 407 -3.42 -1.88 5.00
N ASN A 408 -3.74 -2.35 3.79
CA ASN A 408 -3.18 -3.60 3.29
C ASN A 408 -1.77 -3.40 2.72
N SER A 409 -0.78 -3.98 3.38
CA SER A 409 0.62 -4.01 2.90
C SER A 409 1.05 -5.37 2.35
N MET A 410 0.12 -6.32 2.17
CA MET A 410 0.38 -7.67 1.70
C MET A 410 -0.12 -7.90 0.26
N PRO A 411 0.60 -8.70 -0.55
CA PRO A 411 0.05 -9.24 -1.78
C PRO A 411 -1.14 -10.15 -1.49
N ILE A 412 -2.34 -9.69 -1.82
CA ILE A 412 -3.59 -10.45 -1.73
C ILE A 412 -4.21 -10.59 -3.13
N PHE A 413 -5.00 -11.64 -3.32
CA PHE A 413 -5.75 -11.92 -4.54
C PHE A 413 -6.87 -10.92 -4.75
N ASN A 414 -7.57 -10.99 -5.88
CA ASN A 414 -8.79 -10.19 -6.08
C ASN A 414 -9.91 -10.61 -5.10
N ALA A 415 -10.98 -9.81 -5.07
CA ALA A 415 -12.13 -10.06 -4.21
C ALA A 415 -12.87 -11.38 -4.54
N ASP A 416 -12.78 -11.89 -5.78
CA ASP A 416 -13.42 -13.17 -6.15
C ASP A 416 -12.80 -14.37 -5.42
N ILE A 417 -11.48 -14.32 -5.18
CA ILE A 417 -10.72 -15.41 -4.54
C ILE A 417 -10.61 -15.18 -3.03
N GLN A 418 -10.42 -13.92 -2.63
CA GLN A 418 -10.29 -13.48 -1.24
C GLN A 418 -11.27 -12.34 -0.98
N PRO A 419 -12.56 -12.63 -0.76
CA PRO A 419 -13.57 -11.59 -0.61
C PRO A 419 -13.36 -10.75 0.64
N ASP A 420 -12.93 -11.38 1.73
CA ASP A 420 -12.68 -10.74 3.01
C ASP A 420 -11.21 -10.32 3.12
N ARG A 421 -10.92 -9.04 2.81
CA ARG A 421 -9.56 -8.48 2.90
C ARG A 421 -9.03 -8.54 4.33
N GLU A 422 -9.87 -8.14 5.28
CA GLU A 422 -9.48 -7.95 6.68
C GLU A 422 -9.05 -9.26 7.31
N LYS A 423 -9.79 -10.34 7.06
CA LYS A 423 -9.43 -11.70 7.49
C LYS A 423 -8.14 -12.21 6.88
N GLU A 424 -7.81 -11.78 5.66
CA GLU A 424 -6.61 -12.20 4.94
C GLU A 424 -5.34 -11.51 5.44
N ILE A 425 -5.46 -10.26 5.87
CA ILE A 425 -4.34 -9.42 6.34
C ILE A 425 -4.18 -9.41 7.86
N LEU A 426 -5.17 -9.89 8.61
CA LEU A 426 -5.11 -10.00 10.07
C LEU A 426 -3.92 -10.87 10.51
N GLY A 427 -2.97 -10.25 11.22
CA GLY A 427 -1.77 -10.92 11.68
C GLY A 427 -0.84 -10.01 12.45
N PHE A 428 0.18 -10.63 13.05
CA PHE A 428 1.19 -9.95 13.85
C PHE A 428 2.35 -9.45 12.98
N ARG A 429 2.88 -8.26 13.28
CA ARG A 429 4.15 -7.74 12.76
C ARG A 429 5.10 -7.35 13.87
N PHE A 430 6.38 -7.63 13.67
CA PHE A 430 7.42 -7.32 14.66
C PHE A 430 7.70 -5.81 14.75
N MET A 431 7.76 -5.11 13.61
CA MET A 431 7.95 -3.65 13.52
C MET A 431 7.04 -3.07 12.43
N GLY A 432 5.71 -3.17 12.63
CA GLY A 432 4.69 -2.83 11.62
C GLY A 432 4.87 -1.46 10.97
N GLN A 433 4.39 -1.33 9.73
CA GLN A 433 4.51 -0.08 8.99
C GLN A 433 3.51 0.95 9.53
N ARG A 434 3.88 2.23 9.46
CA ARG A 434 3.03 3.33 9.91
C ARG A 434 1.72 3.41 9.14
N PHE A 435 0.68 3.87 9.81
CA PHE A 435 -0.52 4.34 9.14
C PHE A 435 -0.25 5.67 8.43
N THR A 436 -0.66 5.78 7.17
CA THR A 436 -0.65 7.04 6.45
C THR A 436 -1.99 7.28 5.74
N ILE A 437 -2.47 8.53 5.81
CA ILE A 437 -3.78 8.91 5.27
C ILE A 437 -3.81 8.69 3.76
N ASP A 438 -2.71 8.97 3.07
CA ASP A 438 -2.57 8.77 1.63
C ASP A 438 -2.68 7.29 1.24
N ALA A 439 -1.99 6.38 1.94
CA ALA A 439 -2.12 4.94 1.69
C ALA A 439 -3.56 4.46 1.97
N SER A 440 -4.19 4.96 3.04
CA SER A 440 -5.59 4.64 3.35
C SER A 440 -6.57 5.11 2.27
N ILE A 441 -6.30 6.23 1.59
CA ILE A 441 -7.11 6.74 0.48
C ILE A 441 -6.81 5.95 -0.79
N PHE A 442 -5.54 5.83 -1.17
CA PHE A 442 -5.12 5.22 -2.42
C PHE A 442 -5.56 3.77 -2.55
N GLN A 443 -5.48 2.98 -1.48
CA GLN A 443 -5.94 1.59 -1.53
C GLN A 443 -7.44 1.46 -1.86
N ARG A 444 -8.26 2.47 -1.49
CA ARG A 444 -9.71 2.53 -1.77
C ARG A 444 -10.03 2.98 -3.20
N LEU A 445 -9.01 3.44 -3.93
CA LEU A 445 -9.16 4.01 -5.27
C LEU A 445 -8.42 3.17 -6.33
N VAL A 446 -8.15 1.89 -6.04
CA VAL A 446 -7.55 0.93 -6.97
C VAL A 446 -8.40 -0.33 -7.11
N TYR A 447 -8.05 -1.16 -8.09
CA TYR A 447 -8.86 -2.22 -8.70
C TYR A 447 -9.65 -3.11 -7.73
N ARG A 448 -9.10 -3.44 -6.56
CA ARG A 448 -9.82 -4.28 -5.59
C ARG A 448 -11.11 -3.64 -5.08
N GLU A 449 -11.15 -2.32 -4.99
CA GLU A 449 -12.23 -1.55 -4.34
C GLU A 449 -13.11 -0.81 -5.36
N VAL A 450 -12.57 -0.46 -6.52
CA VAL A 450 -13.32 0.26 -7.59
C VAL A 450 -13.74 -0.64 -8.75
N GLU A 451 -13.32 -1.91 -8.75
CA GLU A 451 -13.57 -2.91 -9.80
C GLU A 451 -13.09 -2.47 -11.20
N ASP A 452 -13.54 -3.18 -12.24
CA ASP A 452 -13.29 -2.81 -13.64
C ASP A 452 -14.17 -1.61 -14.04
N ASN A 453 -13.63 -0.72 -14.89
CA ASN A 453 -14.47 0.32 -15.50
C ASN A 453 -15.42 -0.27 -16.56
N LEU A 454 -16.31 0.55 -17.13
CA LEU A 454 -17.25 0.12 -18.18
C LEU A 454 -16.58 -0.46 -19.44
N SER A 455 -15.30 -0.17 -19.65
CA SER A 455 -14.47 -0.70 -20.74
C SER A 455 -13.70 -1.96 -20.38
N GLY A 456 -13.85 -2.48 -19.15
CA GLY A 456 -13.15 -3.66 -18.64
C GLY A 456 -11.71 -3.38 -18.19
N GLU A 457 -11.33 -2.11 -17.99
CA GLU A 457 -9.98 -1.72 -17.60
C GLU A 457 -9.82 -1.65 -16.08
N LYS A 458 -8.66 -2.10 -15.59
CA LYS A 458 -8.32 -2.17 -14.16
C LYS A 458 -7.54 -0.94 -13.71
N ARG A 459 -8.00 -0.29 -12.66
CA ARG A 459 -7.25 0.80 -12.01
C ARG A 459 -6.17 0.24 -11.07
N MET A 460 -5.00 -0.08 -11.60
CA MET A 460 -3.93 -0.71 -10.81
C MET A 460 -3.07 0.27 -10.00
N LEU A 461 -3.16 1.57 -10.28
CA LEU A 461 -2.42 2.62 -9.59
C LEU A 461 -3.33 3.80 -9.25
N PRO A 462 -3.08 4.49 -8.11
CA PRO A 462 -3.72 5.76 -7.82
C PRO A 462 -3.23 6.86 -8.77
N LYS A 463 -3.95 7.98 -8.80
CA LYS A 463 -3.60 9.20 -9.53
C LYS A 463 -3.26 10.32 -8.54
N ASN A 464 -2.43 11.26 -8.96
CA ASN A 464 -2.01 12.39 -8.11
C ASN A 464 -3.19 13.23 -7.59
N LEU A 465 -4.28 13.31 -8.36
CA LEU A 465 -5.49 14.07 -8.02
C LEU A 465 -6.41 13.35 -7.03
N ASP A 466 -6.17 12.07 -6.72
CA ASP A 466 -7.02 11.29 -5.83
C ASP A 466 -7.04 11.84 -4.40
N ILE A 467 -5.91 12.35 -3.89
CA ILE A 467 -5.84 12.92 -2.54
C ILE A 467 -6.68 14.22 -2.48
N PRO A 468 -6.45 15.24 -3.33
CA PRO A 468 -7.32 16.42 -3.36
C PRO A 468 -8.80 16.08 -3.59
N ALA A 469 -9.12 15.11 -4.45
CA ALA A 469 -10.49 14.68 -4.71
C ALA A 469 -11.14 14.08 -3.45
N ALA A 470 -10.43 13.19 -2.75
CA ALA A 470 -10.87 12.62 -1.47
C ALA A 470 -11.02 13.68 -0.37
N MET A 471 -10.28 14.79 -0.46
CA MET A 471 -10.41 15.94 0.43
C MET A 471 -11.49 16.95 0.00
N GLY A 472 -12.26 16.65 -1.06
CA GLY A 472 -13.42 17.45 -1.49
C GLY A 472 -13.15 18.47 -2.61
N SER A 473 -12.01 18.40 -3.30
CA SER A 473 -11.73 19.28 -4.44
C SER A 473 -12.55 18.90 -5.67
N ALA A 474 -13.53 19.74 -6.05
CA ALA A 474 -14.29 19.57 -7.30
C ALA A 474 -13.38 19.61 -8.54
N TYR A 475 -12.37 20.47 -8.56
CA TYR A 475 -11.40 20.57 -9.66
C TYR A 475 -10.54 19.30 -9.84
N ALA A 476 -10.42 18.47 -8.81
CA ALA A 476 -9.69 17.21 -8.90
C ALA A 476 -10.56 16.05 -9.39
N LEU A 477 -11.89 16.24 -9.38
CA LEU A 477 -12.89 15.29 -9.89
C LEU A 477 -13.19 15.50 -11.38
N ASP A 478 -13.12 16.76 -11.84
CA ASP A 478 -13.21 17.16 -13.26
C ASP A 478 -12.00 16.66 -14.07
#